data_AF-A0A6G1JJM7-F1
#
_entry.id   AF-A0A6G1JJM7-F1
#
_cell.length_a   1.000
_cell.length_b   1.000
_cell.length_c   1.000
_cell.angle_alpha   90.00
_cell.angle_beta   90.00
_cell.angle_gamma   90.00
#
_symmetry.space_group_name_H-M   'P 1'
#
loop_
_entity.id
_entity.type
_entity.pdbx_description
1 polymer ?
#
loop_
_entity_poly.entity_id
_entity_poly.type
_entity_poly.pdbx_seq_one_letter_code
_entity_poly.pdbx_strand_id
1 'polypeptide(L)'
;YIGCASWNWSNRHSESHFIQHVPPRVDIQYFQHLFTHGLPSPETAGRSCNVVEPRNARSQPCPVVWDILFPEDIQRVPYFLLIATGTHSHIPPPPFIAGEAQLQAIKNILHPMLTPALTRSQFLNSPQLAAYLTSRGLSSIEDLSLAFANKDRISRIIKQEKLVRFPYGSGIEAVLFDWKTHDQNPETAYIRRIISSVSGNIIVCFYKQAAKILLEQVTFQMDMSYKRLQRPWSEILVVIFHSQENKLLTLGRIITDTETRDMYQIAMTAFFDECSKQVQKPVQWSHIHHTGITVDMDWKQAAGFCRYLTSVDPSRRDWTWHFQCTIRFCQVHFMRGVTKAAAGEERTPDTVWGCMMDLLNAKTRAEYWELLSLLETEEKPSVRAWAKDKKSPITASGLVQCFSNLSKQDWNTLESHSNAAEQAGQKGYRSGQRLSLHAAVSASRKMDLQDIKEYDAFDKYGIRHAHRAASTISERYFQNRARDARTYISGYNKVCTETCLERKRKQFQDSIIISDDEDESLLPSSSSGYTKLSHRGRKGSLRPRDPSRSRSRSTVRSGGISPSPVDRYVAKPVGSVF
;
A
#
# COMPACT_ATOMS: atom_id res chain seq x y z
N TYR A 1 -13.87 -31.03 -49.53
CA TYR A 1 -14.24 -32.14 -48.62
C TYR A 1 -15.12 -33.13 -49.36
N ILE A 2 -14.97 -34.45 -49.18
CA ILE A 2 -15.92 -35.49 -49.63
C ILE A 2 -16.30 -36.39 -48.45
N GLY A 3 -17.58 -36.56 -48.15
CA GLY A 3 -18.07 -37.20 -46.92
C GLY A 3 -18.65 -38.60 -47.07
N CYS A 4 -17.98 -39.55 -47.74
CA CYS A 4 -18.48 -40.93 -47.85
C CYS A 4 -17.38 -41.99 -48.07
N ALA A 5 -17.47 -43.12 -47.36
CA ALA A 5 -16.51 -44.24 -47.44
C ALA A 5 -16.74 -45.21 -48.61
N SER A 6 -17.88 -45.14 -49.31
CA SER A 6 -18.21 -46.00 -50.46
C SER A 6 -17.86 -45.36 -51.82
N TRP A 7 -17.10 -44.27 -51.80
CA TRP A 7 -16.76 -43.50 -52.99
C TRP A 7 -15.67 -44.18 -53.83
N ASN A 8 -15.91 -44.33 -55.13
CA ASN A 8 -14.91 -44.70 -56.13
C ASN A 8 -15.14 -43.91 -57.44
N TRP A 9 -14.18 -43.97 -58.36
CA TRP A 9 -14.19 -43.15 -59.58
C TRP A 9 -15.39 -43.40 -60.51
N SER A 10 -15.88 -44.64 -60.53
CA SER A 10 -17.02 -45.09 -61.33
C SER A 10 -18.34 -44.49 -60.83
N ASN A 11 -18.39 -44.09 -59.56
CA ASN A 11 -19.62 -43.71 -58.85
C ASN A 11 -19.72 -42.20 -58.59
N ARG A 12 -18.78 -41.40 -59.13
CA ARG A 12 -18.62 -39.96 -58.84
C ARG A 12 -19.84 -39.08 -59.20
N HIS A 13 -20.77 -39.61 -59.99
CA HIS A 13 -21.94 -38.90 -60.50
C HIS A 13 -23.25 -39.33 -59.85
N SER A 14 -23.21 -40.17 -58.80
CA SER A 14 -24.41 -40.51 -58.04
C SER A 14 -24.70 -39.44 -56.97
N GLU A 15 -25.98 -39.10 -56.78
CA GLU A 15 -26.46 -38.05 -55.86
C GLU A 15 -26.27 -38.38 -54.35
N SER A 16 -25.57 -39.48 -54.03
CA SER A 16 -25.40 -40.00 -52.67
C SER A 16 -24.12 -39.53 -51.95
N HIS A 17 -23.34 -38.63 -52.58
CA HIS A 17 -22.05 -38.17 -52.07
C HIS A 17 -21.94 -36.64 -52.07
N PHE A 18 -21.41 -36.07 -50.99
CA PHE A 18 -21.28 -34.62 -50.83
C PHE A 18 -19.84 -34.13 -51.05
N ILE A 19 -19.64 -33.06 -51.85
CA ILE A 19 -18.33 -32.44 -52.14
C ILE A 19 -18.40 -30.90 -51.97
N GLN A 20 -17.41 -30.24 -51.34
CA GLN A 20 -17.36 -28.76 -51.23
C GLN A 20 -15.96 -28.12 -51.39
N HIS A 21 -15.90 -26.98 -52.12
CA HIS A 21 -14.77 -26.05 -52.37
C HIS A 21 -15.05 -24.64 -51.78
N VAL A 22 -14.02 -23.84 -51.40
CA VAL A 22 -14.18 -22.55 -50.67
C VAL A 22 -13.38 -21.35 -51.29
N PRO A 23 -13.96 -20.12 -51.50
CA PRO A 23 -13.37 -18.93 -52.18
C PRO A 23 -13.04 -17.68 -51.27
N PRO A 24 -12.40 -16.56 -51.76
CA PRO A 24 -11.73 -15.48 -50.97
C PRO A 24 -12.63 -14.48 -50.21
N ARG A 25 -13.95 -14.74 -50.17
CA ARG A 25 -14.93 -13.94 -49.42
C ARG A 25 -15.97 -14.89 -48.82
N VAL A 26 -15.80 -15.18 -47.53
CA VAL A 26 -16.65 -16.05 -46.69
C VAL A 26 -16.99 -15.32 -45.37
N ASP A 27 -18.14 -15.66 -44.80
CA ASP A 27 -18.80 -15.10 -43.62
C ASP A 27 -18.07 -15.35 -42.26
N ILE A 28 -18.16 -14.38 -41.33
CA ILE A 28 -17.53 -14.36 -39.99
C ILE A 28 -18.17 -15.35 -38.99
N GLN A 29 -19.48 -15.62 -39.10
CA GLN A 29 -20.15 -16.61 -38.24
C GLN A 29 -19.91 -18.05 -38.69
N TYR A 30 -19.69 -18.26 -39.98
CA TYR A 30 -19.29 -19.53 -40.57
C TYR A 30 -17.94 -20.01 -39.97
N PHE A 31 -16.95 -19.14 -39.78
CA PHE A 31 -15.70 -19.46 -39.07
C PHE A 31 -15.86 -19.83 -37.58
N GLN A 32 -16.77 -19.18 -36.85
CA GLN A 32 -17.00 -19.48 -35.43
C GLN A 32 -17.68 -20.84 -35.20
N HIS A 33 -18.54 -21.26 -36.13
CA HIS A 33 -19.13 -22.60 -36.16
C HIS A 33 -18.06 -23.69 -36.28
N LEU A 34 -16.97 -23.40 -36.99
CA LEU A 34 -15.89 -24.35 -37.19
C LEU A 34 -14.80 -24.30 -36.09
N PHE A 35 -14.78 -23.27 -35.25
CA PHE A 35 -13.99 -23.20 -34.01
C PHE A 35 -14.65 -23.90 -32.83
N THR A 36 -15.97 -24.02 -32.84
CA THR A 36 -16.74 -24.71 -31.79
C THR A 36 -16.85 -26.21 -32.06
N HIS A 37 -16.78 -26.61 -33.35
CA HIS A 37 -17.10 -27.97 -33.81
C HIS A 37 -16.07 -28.61 -34.78
N GLY A 38 -14.92 -27.96 -35.06
CA GLY A 38 -13.92 -28.43 -36.05
C GLY A 38 -14.02 -27.72 -37.41
N LEU A 39 -12.87 -27.55 -38.08
CA LEU A 39 -12.46 -26.51 -39.07
C LEU A 39 -13.17 -26.44 -40.45
N PRO A 40 -13.18 -25.26 -41.13
CA PRO A 40 -12.99 -25.25 -42.58
C PRO A 40 -11.48 -25.12 -42.87
N SER A 41 -11.05 -25.65 -44.01
CA SER A 41 -9.80 -25.22 -44.66
C SER A 41 -9.98 -23.84 -45.34
N PRO A 42 -8.97 -23.18 -45.95
CA PRO A 42 -7.55 -22.97 -45.63
C PRO A 42 -7.14 -21.51 -45.96
N GLU A 43 -7.34 -20.52 -45.10
CA GLU A 43 -6.79 -19.18 -45.35
C GLU A 43 -6.19 -18.59 -44.07
N THR A 44 -4.91 -18.18 -44.16
CA THR A 44 -3.99 -17.66 -43.12
C THR A 44 -3.19 -18.64 -42.24
N ALA A 45 -3.13 -19.93 -42.58
CA ALA A 45 -1.83 -20.58 -42.52
C ALA A 45 -1.11 -20.24 -43.83
N GLY A 46 -0.34 -19.15 -43.85
CA GLY A 46 0.81 -19.16 -44.74
C GLY A 46 1.51 -20.50 -44.49
N ARG A 47 1.82 -21.25 -45.56
CA ARG A 47 2.64 -22.46 -45.52
C ARG A 47 4.08 -22.10 -45.12
N SER A 48 4.21 -21.41 -44.01
CA SER A 48 5.41 -20.90 -43.42
C SER A 48 5.37 -21.45 -42.01
N CYS A 49 6.40 -22.21 -41.66
CA CYS A 49 6.77 -22.43 -40.28
C CYS A 49 6.62 -21.10 -39.51
N ASN A 50 6.15 -21.14 -38.25
CA ASN A 50 5.97 -19.96 -37.39
C ASN A 50 7.32 -19.32 -37.03
N VAL A 51 8.03 -18.83 -38.05
CA VAL A 51 9.33 -18.19 -38.02
C VAL A 51 9.07 -16.69 -38.02
N VAL A 52 9.45 -16.03 -36.94
CA VAL A 52 9.60 -14.56 -36.95
C VAL A 52 11.02 -14.29 -37.45
N GLU A 53 11.15 -14.04 -38.75
CA GLU A 53 12.42 -13.67 -39.37
C GLU A 53 12.67 -12.16 -39.27
N PRO A 54 13.94 -11.70 -39.27
CA PRO A 54 14.28 -10.28 -39.37
C PRO A 54 13.63 -9.68 -40.62
N ARG A 55 13.16 -8.43 -40.55
CA ARG A 55 12.40 -7.72 -41.62
C ARG A 55 13.04 -7.72 -43.02
N ASN A 56 14.27 -8.21 -43.17
CA ASN A 56 15.06 -8.16 -44.40
C ASN A 56 15.33 -9.54 -45.02
N ALA A 57 14.86 -10.65 -44.44
CA ALA A 57 14.98 -11.98 -45.04
C ALA A 57 13.85 -12.21 -46.06
N ARG A 58 14.20 -12.52 -47.31
CA ARG A 58 13.23 -12.92 -48.34
C ARG A 58 12.64 -14.28 -47.95
N SER A 59 11.38 -14.29 -47.54
CA SER A 59 10.56 -15.47 -47.23
C SER A 59 10.75 -16.59 -48.26
N GLN A 60 11.46 -17.65 -47.89
CA GLN A 60 11.35 -18.93 -48.59
C GLN A 60 10.26 -19.76 -47.88
N PRO A 61 9.18 -20.18 -48.58
CA PRO A 61 8.14 -21.00 -47.97
C PRO A 61 8.73 -22.33 -47.50
N CYS A 62 8.35 -22.76 -46.29
CA CYS A 62 8.81 -24.03 -45.73
C CYS A 62 8.16 -25.18 -46.51
N PRO A 63 8.92 -26.13 -47.07
CA PRO A 63 8.37 -27.24 -47.84
C PRO A 63 7.76 -28.35 -46.96
N VAL A 64 7.84 -28.22 -45.63
CA VAL A 64 7.27 -29.19 -44.69
C VAL A 64 5.74 -29.05 -44.63
N VAL A 65 5.06 -30.17 -44.81
CA VAL A 65 3.61 -30.30 -44.70
C VAL A 65 3.27 -31.02 -43.40
N TRP A 66 2.21 -30.56 -42.73
CA TRP A 66 1.71 -31.17 -41.51
C TRP A 66 0.30 -31.71 -41.76
N ASP A 67 0.14 -33.02 -41.63
CA ASP A 67 -1.15 -33.69 -41.66
C ASP A 67 -1.60 -33.99 -40.23
N ILE A 68 -2.84 -33.66 -39.91
CA ILE A 68 -3.45 -33.96 -38.62
C ILE A 68 -4.58 -34.94 -38.86
N LEU A 69 -4.44 -36.16 -38.33
CA LEU A 69 -5.47 -37.17 -38.39
C LEU A 69 -6.26 -37.16 -37.08
N PHE A 70 -7.56 -36.95 -37.20
CA PHE A 70 -8.50 -37.04 -36.09
C PHE A 70 -9.12 -38.44 -36.08
N PRO A 71 -9.15 -39.12 -34.92
CA PRO A 71 -9.90 -40.36 -34.80
C PRO A 71 -11.39 -40.10 -34.92
N GLU A 72 -12.10 -41.05 -35.52
CA GLU A 72 -13.55 -40.97 -35.77
C GLU A 72 -14.36 -40.91 -34.46
N ASP A 73 -13.83 -41.52 -33.39
CA ASP A 73 -14.38 -41.45 -32.03
C ASP A 73 -13.30 -40.95 -31.05
N ILE A 74 -13.35 -39.64 -30.78
CA ILE A 74 -12.43 -38.96 -29.87
C ILE A 74 -12.68 -39.30 -28.39
N GLN A 75 -13.87 -39.81 -28.04
CA GLN A 75 -14.18 -40.24 -26.68
C GLN A 75 -13.50 -41.58 -26.37
N ARG A 76 -13.44 -42.47 -27.36
CA ARG A 76 -12.74 -43.76 -27.25
C ARG A 76 -11.22 -43.65 -27.46
N VAL A 77 -10.77 -42.74 -28.33
CA VAL A 77 -9.34 -42.49 -28.59
C VAL A 77 -9.07 -40.98 -28.52
N PRO A 78 -8.69 -40.44 -27.34
CA PRO A 78 -8.51 -39.00 -27.15
C PRO A 78 -7.13 -38.50 -27.64
N TYR A 79 -6.63 -39.05 -28.75
CA TYR A 79 -5.33 -38.73 -29.32
C TYR A 79 -5.49 -38.46 -30.82
N PHE A 80 -4.89 -37.38 -31.31
CA PHE A 80 -4.76 -37.11 -32.75
C PHE A 80 -3.35 -37.47 -33.21
N LEU A 81 -3.21 -37.91 -34.46
CA LEU A 81 -1.91 -38.19 -35.05
C LEU A 81 -1.44 -36.96 -35.83
N LEU A 82 -0.24 -36.48 -35.52
CA LEU A 82 0.42 -35.41 -36.24
C LEU A 82 1.52 -36.01 -37.10
N ILE A 83 1.43 -35.88 -38.42
CA ILE A 83 2.43 -36.37 -39.37
C ILE A 83 3.11 -35.17 -40.01
N ALA A 84 4.43 -35.06 -39.86
CA ALA A 84 5.24 -34.06 -40.54
C ALA A 84 5.94 -34.71 -41.75
N THR A 85 5.74 -34.18 -42.94
CA THR A 85 6.39 -34.67 -44.17
C THR A 85 7.21 -33.57 -44.84
N GLY A 86 8.42 -33.89 -45.29
CA GLY A 86 9.36 -32.95 -45.91
C GLY A 86 10.55 -32.58 -45.02
N THR A 87 11.43 -31.73 -45.54
CA THR A 87 12.68 -31.31 -44.87
C THR A 87 12.69 -29.81 -44.64
N HIS A 88 12.95 -29.36 -43.41
CA HIS A 88 13.09 -27.92 -43.14
C HIS A 88 14.31 -27.34 -43.89
N SER A 89 14.07 -26.29 -44.68
CA SER A 89 15.11 -25.57 -45.44
C SER A 89 15.48 -24.21 -44.82
N HIS A 90 15.05 -23.95 -43.58
CA HIS A 90 15.27 -22.70 -42.85
C HIS A 90 15.79 -22.97 -41.44
N ILE A 91 16.34 -21.93 -40.81
CA ILE A 91 16.86 -21.99 -39.44
C ILE A 91 15.67 -22.24 -38.48
N PRO A 92 15.85 -23.05 -37.41
CA PRO A 92 14.81 -23.23 -36.40
C PRO A 92 14.37 -21.87 -35.82
N PRO A 93 13.06 -21.65 -35.59
CA PRO A 93 12.59 -20.41 -35.00
C PRO A 93 13.24 -20.22 -33.62
N PRO A 94 13.52 -18.97 -33.22
CA PRO A 94 14.07 -18.71 -31.90
C PRO A 94 13.10 -19.26 -30.83
N PRO A 95 13.62 -19.81 -29.71
CA PRO A 95 12.79 -20.40 -28.66
C PRO A 95 11.92 -19.33 -27.99
N PHE A 96 10.70 -19.16 -28.50
CA PHE A 96 9.72 -18.17 -28.06
C PHE A 96 8.88 -18.64 -26.86
N ILE A 97 8.86 -19.95 -26.63
CA ILE A 97 8.08 -20.60 -25.59
C ILE A 97 9.03 -21.21 -24.56
N ALA A 98 8.93 -20.76 -23.31
CA ALA A 98 9.58 -21.44 -22.20
C ALA A 98 8.92 -22.81 -22.02
N GLY A 99 9.75 -23.86 -21.94
CA GLY A 99 9.26 -25.21 -21.65
C GLY A 99 8.66 -25.33 -20.25
N GLU A 100 7.91 -26.40 -20.04
CA GLU A 100 7.19 -26.63 -18.78
C GLU A 100 8.14 -26.71 -17.58
N ALA A 101 9.30 -27.36 -17.73
CA ALA A 101 10.31 -27.45 -16.68
C ALA A 101 10.82 -26.07 -16.24
N GLN A 102 11.05 -25.14 -17.18
CA GLN A 102 11.48 -23.78 -16.86
C GLN A 102 10.35 -22.97 -16.21
N LEU A 103 9.10 -23.15 -16.64
CA LEU A 103 7.95 -22.52 -16.02
C LEU A 103 7.77 -22.99 -14.58
N GLN A 104 7.85 -24.30 -14.33
CA GLN A 104 7.74 -24.87 -12.98
C GLN A 104 8.89 -24.41 -12.08
N ALA A 105 10.11 -24.32 -12.59
CA ALA A 105 11.22 -23.74 -11.86
C ALA A 105 10.93 -22.31 -11.38
N ILE A 106 10.42 -21.44 -12.28
CA ILE A 106 10.04 -20.07 -11.90
C ILE A 106 8.92 -20.08 -10.87
N LYS A 107 7.89 -20.92 -11.04
CA LYS A 107 6.76 -21.02 -10.10
C LYS A 107 7.23 -21.44 -8.70
N ASN A 108 8.13 -22.42 -8.60
CA ASN A 108 8.66 -22.90 -7.33
C ASN A 108 9.45 -21.82 -6.57
N ILE A 109 10.17 -20.94 -7.29
CA ILE A 109 10.86 -19.78 -6.69
C ILE A 109 9.86 -18.69 -6.31
N LEU A 110 8.84 -18.50 -7.15
CA LEU A 110 7.83 -17.46 -7.00
C LEU A 110 6.88 -17.72 -5.83
N HIS A 111 6.43 -18.96 -5.63
CA HIS A 111 5.39 -19.33 -4.66
C HIS A 111 5.72 -18.90 -3.21
N PRO A 112 6.92 -19.15 -2.67
CA PRO A 112 7.29 -18.68 -1.32
C PRO A 112 7.30 -17.16 -1.17
N MET A 113 7.48 -16.44 -2.28
CA MET A 113 7.56 -14.97 -2.31
C MET A 113 6.22 -14.31 -2.68
N LEU A 114 5.24 -15.11 -3.10
CA LEU A 114 4.03 -14.60 -3.71
C LEU A 114 3.21 -13.85 -2.67
N THR A 115 3.02 -12.56 -2.93
CA THR A 115 2.14 -11.68 -2.16
C THR A 115 1.27 -10.90 -3.13
N PRO A 116 0.10 -10.38 -2.71
CA PRO A 116 -0.74 -9.60 -3.60
C PRO A 116 0.00 -8.38 -4.19
N ALA A 117 0.97 -7.83 -3.46
CA ALA A 117 1.77 -6.68 -3.88
C ALA A 117 3.03 -7.03 -4.70
N LEU A 118 3.42 -8.31 -4.81
CA LEU A 118 4.67 -8.70 -5.48
C LEU A 118 4.73 -8.19 -6.93
N THR A 119 5.74 -7.41 -7.25
CA THR A 119 5.97 -6.89 -8.60
C THR A 119 6.99 -7.72 -9.36
N ARG A 120 6.97 -7.62 -10.70
CA ARG A 120 8.01 -8.19 -11.56
C ARG A 120 9.42 -7.77 -11.11
N SER A 121 9.59 -6.47 -10.80
CA SER A 121 10.89 -5.94 -10.39
C SER A 121 11.37 -6.55 -9.06
N GLN A 122 10.47 -6.71 -8.08
CA GLN A 122 10.81 -7.36 -6.82
C GLN A 122 11.20 -8.83 -7.01
N PHE A 123 10.49 -9.55 -7.87
CA PHE A 123 10.83 -10.95 -8.18
C PHE A 123 12.19 -11.06 -8.89
N LEU A 124 12.43 -10.24 -9.92
CA LEU A 124 13.68 -10.27 -10.69
C LEU A 124 14.91 -9.87 -9.85
N ASN A 125 14.74 -9.01 -8.85
CA ASN A 125 15.80 -8.59 -7.94
C ASN A 125 15.84 -9.42 -6.64
N SER A 126 15.15 -10.56 -6.60
CA SER A 126 15.04 -11.35 -5.37
C SER A 126 16.31 -12.15 -5.09
N PRO A 127 16.76 -12.24 -3.83
CA PRO A 127 17.85 -13.15 -3.44
C PRO A 127 17.55 -14.60 -3.79
N GLN A 128 16.28 -15.01 -3.74
CA GLN A 128 15.84 -16.37 -4.05
C GLN A 128 16.08 -16.71 -5.53
N LEU A 129 15.70 -15.81 -6.44
CA LEU A 129 16.00 -15.99 -7.87
C LEU A 129 17.51 -15.96 -8.11
N ALA A 130 18.23 -15.01 -7.49
CA ALA A 130 19.68 -14.91 -7.62
C ALA A 130 20.38 -16.21 -7.18
N ALA A 131 20.05 -16.73 -5.99
CA ALA A 131 20.60 -17.98 -5.46
C ALA A 131 20.29 -19.17 -6.37
N TYR A 132 19.06 -19.25 -6.89
CA TYR A 132 18.68 -20.30 -7.83
C TYR A 132 19.51 -20.25 -9.13
N LEU A 133 19.68 -19.06 -9.72
CA LEU A 133 20.48 -18.88 -10.93
C LEU A 133 21.95 -19.22 -10.68
N THR A 134 22.54 -18.70 -9.60
CA THR A 134 23.93 -18.97 -9.22
C THR A 134 24.18 -20.46 -8.98
N SER A 135 23.24 -21.18 -8.35
CA SER A 135 23.37 -22.63 -8.11
C SER A 135 23.47 -23.45 -9.41
N ARG A 136 23.06 -22.88 -10.55
CA ARG A 136 23.09 -23.49 -11.88
C ARG A 136 24.14 -22.87 -12.80
N GLY A 137 25.00 -21.99 -12.28
CA GLY A 137 25.99 -21.26 -13.08
C GLY A 137 25.37 -20.25 -14.06
N LEU A 138 24.12 -19.83 -13.83
CA LEU A 138 23.42 -18.87 -14.67
C LEU A 138 23.59 -17.45 -14.10
N SER A 139 23.76 -16.47 -14.98
CA SER A 139 23.95 -15.06 -14.59
C SER A 139 22.65 -14.27 -14.62
N SER A 140 21.69 -14.70 -15.45
CA SER A 140 20.43 -14.02 -15.70
C SER A 140 19.29 -15.00 -15.91
N ILE A 141 18.04 -14.49 -15.87
CA ILE A 141 16.86 -15.32 -16.14
C ILE A 141 16.73 -15.65 -17.64
N GLU A 142 17.36 -14.86 -18.50
CA GLU A 142 17.51 -15.11 -19.92
C GLU A 142 18.35 -16.36 -20.19
N ASP A 143 19.35 -16.62 -19.35
CA ASP A 143 20.19 -17.84 -19.43
C ASP A 143 19.39 -19.09 -19.07
N LEU A 144 18.32 -18.96 -18.27
CA LEU A 144 17.40 -20.06 -17.95
C LEU A 144 16.52 -20.41 -19.15
N SER A 145 16.05 -19.40 -19.88
CA SER A 145 15.34 -19.54 -21.15
C SER A 145 15.32 -18.21 -21.88
N LEU A 146 15.68 -18.24 -23.17
CA LEU A 146 15.62 -17.06 -24.04
C LEU A 146 14.21 -16.44 -24.10
N ALA A 147 13.16 -17.25 -23.89
CA ALA A 147 11.78 -16.77 -23.82
C ALA A 147 11.53 -15.78 -22.67
N PHE A 148 12.37 -15.77 -21.62
CA PHE A 148 12.31 -14.82 -20.51
C PHE A 148 13.07 -13.50 -20.77
N ALA A 149 13.65 -13.32 -21.96
CA ALA A 149 14.02 -12.00 -22.45
C ALA A 149 12.78 -11.09 -22.55
N ASN A 150 11.62 -11.67 -22.92
CA ASN A 150 10.34 -10.98 -22.79
C ASN A 150 9.88 -10.96 -21.32
N LYS A 151 10.16 -9.85 -20.65
CA LYS A 151 9.83 -9.62 -19.24
C LYS A 151 8.33 -9.57 -18.94
N ASP A 152 7.47 -9.38 -19.94
CA ASP A 152 6.01 -9.42 -19.74
C ASP A 152 5.50 -10.85 -19.55
N ARG A 153 6.26 -11.85 -20.02
CA ARG A 153 5.96 -13.26 -19.74
C ARG A 153 6.04 -13.55 -18.24
N ILE A 154 7.04 -13.00 -17.56
CA ILE A 154 7.18 -13.06 -16.10
C ILE A 154 6.02 -12.32 -15.42
N SER A 155 5.66 -11.12 -15.90
CA SER A 155 4.47 -10.40 -15.39
C SER A 155 3.20 -11.25 -15.49
N ARG A 156 3.02 -11.97 -16.62
CA ARG A 156 1.86 -12.84 -16.85
C ARG A 156 1.84 -14.03 -15.89
N ILE A 157 2.99 -14.70 -15.70
CA ILE A 157 3.12 -15.81 -14.74
C ILE A 157 2.77 -15.31 -13.33
N ILE A 158 3.36 -14.20 -12.89
CA ILE A 158 3.06 -13.61 -11.57
C ILE A 158 1.57 -13.30 -11.44
N LYS A 159 0.95 -12.69 -12.46
CA LYS A 159 -0.48 -12.37 -12.44
C LYS A 159 -1.34 -13.63 -12.35
N GLN A 160 -1.03 -14.66 -13.13
CA GLN A 160 -1.75 -15.94 -13.11
C GLN A 160 -1.66 -16.61 -11.74
N GLU A 161 -0.45 -16.74 -11.18
CA GLU A 161 -0.25 -17.35 -9.87
C GLU A 161 -0.92 -16.53 -8.76
N LYS A 162 -0.94 -15.20 -8.85
CA LYS A 162 -1.71 -14.35 -7.92
C LYS A 162 -3.21 -14.63 -7.96
N LEU A 163 -3.80 -14.78 -9.16
CA LEU A 163 -5.23 -15.06 -9.29
C LEU A 163 -5.59 -16.42 -8.69
N VAL A 164 -4.70 -17.40 -8.81
CA VAL A 164 -4.89 -18.74 -8.21
C VAL A 164 -4.73 -18.69 -6.70
N ARG A 165 -3.69 -18.03 -6.18
CA ARG A 165 -3.36 -18.01 -4.74
C ARG A 165 -4.23 -17.03 -3.94
N PHE A 166 -4.65 -15.94 -4.55
CA PHE A 166 -5.45 -14.88 -3.93
C PHE A 166 -6.76 -14.69 -4.73
N PRO A 167 -7.66 -15.70 -4.75
CA PRO A 167 -8.88 -15.64 -5.55
C PRO A 167 -9.81 -14.49 -5.11
N TYR A 168 -9.73 -14.07 -3.85
CA TYR A 168 -10.49 -12.95 -3.28
C TYR A 168 -9.75 -11.61 -3.36
N GLY A 169 -8.69 -11.52 -4.17
CA GLY A 169 -7.93 -10.29 -4.39
C GLY A 169 -7.13 -9.86 -3.16
N SER A 170 -7.13 -8.55 -2.88
CA SER A 170 -6.34 -7.97 -1.77
C SER A 170 -7.09 -6.93 -0.94
N GLY A 171 -8.41 -6.84 -1.17
CA GLY A 171 -9.34 -5.97 -0.48
C GLY A 171 -9.94 -6.64 0.77
N ILE A 172 -11.16 -6.26 1.11
CA ILE A 172 -11.84 -6.75 2.31
C ILE A 172 -12.23 -8.22 2.18
N GLU A 173 -12.54 -8.69 0.97
CA GLU A 173 -12.94 -10.07 0.67
C GLU A 173 -11.82 -11.07 1.03
N ALA A 174 -10.57 -10.69 0.74
CA ALA A 174 -9.40 -11.48 1.13
C ALA A 174 -9.21 -11.53 2.65
N VAL A 175 -9.45 -10.41 3.36
CA VAL A 175 -9.38 -10.38 4.83
C VAL A 175 -10.53 -11.16 5.47
N LEU A 176 -11.73 -11.08 4.89
CA LEU A 176 -12.89 -11.88 5.30
C LEU A 176 -12.64 -13.37 5.12
N PHE A 177 -12.01 -13.77 4.01
CA PHE A 177 -11.61 -15.15 3.78
C PHE A 177 -10.61 -15.60 4.85
N ASP A 178 -9.54 -14.83 5.09
CA ASP A 178 -8.55 -15.15 6.14
C ASP A 178 -9.19 -15.26 7.51
N TRP A 179 -10.12 -14.36 7.84
CA TRP A 179 -10.84 -14.40 9.10
C TRP A 179 -11.65 -15.69 9.24
N LYS A 180 -12.45 -16.03 8.21
CA LYS A 180 -13.32 -17.23 8.19
C LYS A 180 -12.55 -18.56 8.18
N THR A 181 -11.33 -18.57 7.68
CA THR A 181 -10.56 -19.82 7.47
C THR A 181 -9.43 -20.00 8.49
N HIS A 182 -8.72 -18.94 8.87
CA HIS A 182 -7.51 -19.04 9.69
C HIS A 182 -7.70 -18.48 11.11
N ASP A 183 -8.60 -17.53 11.34
CA ASP A 183 -8.78 -16.86 12.63
C ASP A 183 -10.07 -17.28 13.36
N GLN A 184 -10.47 -18.54 13.19
CA GLN A 184 -11.64 -19.10 13.90
C GLN A 184 -11.31 -19.54 15.33
N ASN A 185 -10.06 -19.94 15.60
CA ASN A 185 -9.64 -20.33 16.94
C ASN A 185 -9.34 -19.08 17.80
N PRO A 186 -10.08 -18.82 18.90
CA PRO A 186 -9.86 -17.65 19.75
C PRO A 186 -8.44 -17.51 20.32
N GLU A 187 -7.74 -18.63 20.56
CA GLU A 187 -6.39 -18.60 21.14
C GLU A 187 -5.34 -18.10 20.15
N THR A 188 -5.51 -18.40 18.85
CA THR A 188 -4.53 -18.06 17.80
C THR A 188 -5.00 -16.97 16.85
N ALA A 189 -6.29 -16.61 16.89
CA ALA A 189 -6.88 -15.62 16.01
C ALA A 189 -6.17 -14.26 16.14
N TYR A 190 -5.85 -13.67 15.00
CA TYR A 190 -5.33 -12.30 14.95
C TYR A 190 -6.40 -11.29 14.53
N ILE A 191 -7.18 -11.61 13.48
CA ILE A 191 -8.37 -10.84 13.12
C ILE A 191 -9.48 -11.23 14.08
N ARG A 192 -9.95 -10.28 14.89
CA ARG A 192 -10.92 -10.53 15.97
C ARG A 192 -12.34 -10.26 15.52
N ARG A 193 -12.54 -9.20 14.75
CA ARG A 193 -13.86 -8.80 14.29
C ARG A 193 -13.77 -8.02 13.00
N ILE A 194 -14.71 -8.28 12.09
CA ILE A 194 -14.93 -7.49 10.88
C ILE A 194 -16.38 -7.00 10.92
N ILE A 195 -16.56 -5.69 10.74
CA ILE A 195 -17.88 -5.05 10.64
C ILE A 195 -17.93 -4.38 9.27
N SER A 196 -18.89 -4.80 8.44
CA SER A 196 -19.15 -4.19 7.15
C SER A 196 -20.57 -3.62 7.17
N SER A 197 -20.69 -2.33 6.89
CA SER A 197 -21.96 -1.61 6.86
C SER A 197 -22.01 -0.67 5.66
N VAL A 198 -23.18 -0.11 5.39
CA VAL A 198 -23.35 0.96 4.39
C VAL A 198 -22.52 2.21 4.71
N SER A 199 -22.19 2.43 5.98
CA SER A 199 -21.43 3.59 6.45
C SER A 199 -19.92 3.40 6.40
N GLY A 200 -19.44 2.18 6.14
CA GLY A 200 -18.02 1.87 6.10
C GLY A 200 -17.68 0.53 6.75
N ASN A 201 -16.40 0.21 6.74
CA ASN A 201 -15.83 -1.04 7.20
C ASN A 201 -14.88 -0.85 8.38
N ILE A 202 -14.92 -1.76 9.36
CA ILE A 202 -14.03 -1.79 10.50
C ILE A 202 -13.44 -3.20 10.63
N ILE A 203 -12.13 -3.27 10.83
CA ILE A 203 -11.41 -4.52 11.08
C ILE A 203 -10.61 -4.35 12.38
N VAL A 204 -10.89 -5.19 13.37
CA VAL A 204 -10.21 -5.22 14.66
C VAL A 204 -9.20 -6.36 14.66
N CYS A 205 -7.93 -6.03 14.93
CA CYS A 205 -6.83 -6.99 14.93
C CYS A 205 -6.00 -6.88 16.22
N PHE A 206 -5.85 -8.00 16.94
CA PHE A 206 -4.92 -8.16 18.06
C PHE A 206 -4.84 -9.64 18.47
N TYR A 207 -3.78 -10.01 19.19
CA TYR A 207 -3.69 -11.31 19.85
C TYR A 207 -4.18 -11.24 21.30
N LYS A 208 -4.72 -12.35 21.81
CA LYS A 208 -5.25 -12.46 23.19
C LYS A 208 -4.26 -11.97 24.25
N GLN A 209 -2.97 -12.29 24.11
CA GLN A 209 -1.90 -11.84 25.01
C GLN A 209 -1.76 -10.31 25.02
N ALA A 210 -1.85 -9.66 23.86
CA ALA A 210 -1.82 -8.20 23.80
C ALA A 210 -3.02 -7.55 24.49
N ALA A 211 -4.21 -8.18 24.42
CA ALA A 211 -5.37 -7.72 25.18
C ALA A 211 -5.15 -7.88 26.70
N LYS A 212 -4.54 -8.97 27.17
CA LYS A 212 -4.18 -9.12 28.59
C LYS A 212 -3.26 -7.99 29.07
N ILE A 213 -2.18 -7.75 28.32
CA ILE A 213 -1.25 -6.66 28.61
C ILE A 213 -2.00 -5.33 28.65
N LEU A 214 -2.86 -5.04 27.66
CA LEU A 214 -3.63 -3.80 27.57
C LEU A 214 -4.51 -3.57 28.80
N LEU A 215 -5.21 -4.60 29.28
CA LEU A 215 -6.13 -4.51 30.42
C LEU A 215 -5.39 -4.30 31.76
N GLU A 216 -4.07 -4.51 31.81
CA GLU A 216 -3.22 -4.27 32.98
C GLU A 216 -2.58 -2.87 32.96
N GLN A 217 -2.71 -2.11 31.87
CA GLN A 217 -2.07 -0.80 31.74
C GLN A 217 -2.88 0.31 32.39
N VAL A 218 -2.19 1.23 33.05
CA VAL A 218 -2.76 2.48 33.61
C VAL A 218 -2.89 3.58 32.53
N THR A 219 -2.11 3.49 31.46
CA THR A 219 -2.15 4.44 30.35
C THR A 219 -1.75 3.77 29.06
N PHE A 220 -2.35 4.19 27.95
CA PHE A 220 -1.91 3.80 26.60
C PHE A 220 -2.08 4.97 25.63
N GLN A 221 -1.53 4.79 24.43
CA GLN A 221 -1.58 5.78 23.36
C GLN A 221 -2.39 5.28 22.17
N MET A 222 -3.09 6.23 21.54
CA MET A 222 -3.77 5.98 20.26
C MET A 222 -3.34 7.00 19.20
N ASP A 223 -2.96 6.51 18.03
CA ASP A 223 -2.53 7.35 16.89
C ASP A 223 -3.02 6.78 15.56
N MET A 224 -3.27 7.69 14.61
CA MET A 224 -3.75 7.39 13.26
C MET A 224 -2.56 7.33 12.28
N SER A 225 -2.42 6.20 11.60
CA SER A 225 -1.42 6.02 10.54
C SER A 225 -2.08 6.00 9.16
N TYR A 226 -1.70 6.99 8.34
CA TYR A 226 -2.22 7.17 6.98
C TYR A 226 -1.28 6.69 5.87
N LYS A 227 -0.01 6.41 6.19
CA LYS A 227 1.01 6.14 5.16
C LYS A 227 1.15 4.64 4.86
N ARG A 228 0.73 3.79 5.80
CA ARG A 228 0.98 2.35 5.69
C ARG A 228 0.03 1.66 4.73
N LEU A 229 -1.28 1.92 4.85
CA LEU A 229 -2.29 1.37 3.96
C LEU A 229 -2.52 2.27 2.74
N GLN A 230 -2.94 1.67 1.64
CA GLN A 230 -3.44 2.40 0.47
C GLN A 230 -4.82 2.96 0.79
N ARG A 231 -5.06 4.23 0.42
CA ARG A 231 -6.39 4.87 0.53
C ARG A 231 -7.46 4.01 -0.17
N PRO A 232 -8.69 3.93 0.36
CA PRO A 232 -9.25 4.78 1.43
C PRO A 232 -8.86 4.39 2.87
N TRP A 233 -8.24 3.24 3.07
CA TRP A 233 -7.96 2.68 4.40
C TRP A 233 -7.00 3.53 5.24
N SER A 234 -7.30 3.61 6.54
CA SER A 234 -6.45 4.14 7.60
C SER A 234 -6.40 3.14 8.77
N GLU A 235 -5.33 3.19 9.56
CA GLU A 235 -5.20 2.36 10.77
C GLU A 235 -5.08 3.25 12.01
N ILE A 236 -5.76 2.86 13.08
CA ILE A 236 -5.53 3.35 14.43
C ILE A 236 -4.66 2.33 15.14
N LEU A 237 -3.56 2.79 15.72
CA LEU A 237 -2.65 1.99 16.52
C LEU A 237 -2.96 2.19 17.99
N VAL A 238 -3.12 1.10 18.73
CA VAL A 238 -3.18 1.09 20.21
C VAL A 238 -1.82 0.61 20.70
N VAL A 239 -1.07 1.49 21.36
CA VAL A 239 0.36 1.30 21.63
C VAL A 239 0.69 1.69 23.07
N ILE A 240 1.65 0.97 23.66
CA ILE A 240 2.31 1.37 24.89
C ILE A 240 3.82 1.45 24.73
N PHE A 241 4.44 2.25 25.59
CA PHE A 241 5.86 2.19 25.83
C PHE A 241 6.13 1.39 27.10
N HIS A 242 6.66 0.18 26.95
CA HIS A 242 7.05 -0.65 28.08
C HIS A 242 8.40 -0.17 28.61
N SER A 243 8.38 0.55 29.73
CA SER A 243 9.55 1.26 30.29
C SER A 243 10.67 0.29 30.70
N GLN A 244 10.34 -0.89 31.23
CA GLN A 244 11.33 -1.88 31.67
C GLN A 244 12.15 -2.46 30.51
N GLU A 245 11.49 -2.74 29.39
CA GLU A 245 12.15 -3.19 28.15
C GLU A 245 12.69 -2.02 27.31
N ASN A 246 12.31 -0.78 27.63
CA ASN A 246 12.55 0.40 26.81
C ASN A 246 12.09 0.15 25.36
N LYS A 247 10.89 -0.44 25.21
CA LYS A 247 10.37 -0.95 23.93
C LYS A 247 8.93 -0.52 23.71
N LEU A 248 8.61 -0.31 22.43
CA LEU A 248 7.25 -0.07 21.96
C LEU A 248 6.53 -1.37 21.65
N LEU A 249 5.32 -1.50 22.18
CA LEU A 249 4.45 -2.65 21.95
C LEU A 249 3.14 -2.17 21.32
N THR A 250 2.84 -2.69 20.14
CA THR A 250 1.52 -2.51 19.53
C THR A 250 0.58 -3.55 20.12
N LEU A 251 -0.41 -3.10 20.88
CA LEU A 251 -1.36 -3.98 21.56
C LEU A 251 -2.61 -4.26 20.72
N GLY A 252 -2.87 -3.42 19.73
CA GLY A 252 -3.95 -3.65 18.79
C GLY A 252 -3.98 -2.67 17.65
N ARG A 253 -4.73 -3.04 16.62
CA ARG A 253 -4.94 -2.24 15.41
C ARG A 253 -6.42 -2.24 15.06
N ILE A 254 -6.92 -1.07 14.70
CA ILE A 254 -8.25 -0.88 14.15
C ILE A 254 -8.07 -0.31 12.75
N ILE A 255 -8.52 -1.02 11.72
CA ILE A 255 -8.43 -0.57 10.33
C ILE A 255 -9.83 -0.14 9.89
N THR A 256 -9.95 1.05 9.32
CA THR A 256 -11.22 1.60 8.81
C THR A 256 -11.01 2.28 7.47
N ASP A 257 -12.03 2.29 6.62
CA ASP A 257 -12.06 3.09 5.37
C ASP A 257 -12.78 4.44 5.56
N THR A 258 -13.36 4.66 6.73
CA THR A 258 -14.23 5.81 7.02
C THR A 258 -13.79 6.52 8.30
N GLU A 259 -13.67 7.86 8.21
CA GLU A 259 -13.17 8.74 9.28
C GLU A 259 -14.28 9.66 9.80
N THR A 260 -15.31 9.07 10.41
CA THR A 260 -16.42 9.77 11.08
C THR A 260 -16.46 9.42 12.55
N ARG A 261 -17.01 10.34 13.37
CA ARG A 261 -17.17 10.14 14.81
C ARG A 261 -17.94 8.87 15.16
N ASP A 262 -19.01 8.59 14.42
CA ASP A 262 -19.89 7.45 14.70
C ASP A 262 -19.19 6.12 14.33
N MET A 263 -18.41 6.12 13.23
CA MET A 263 -17.55 4.97 12.91
C MET A 263 -16.47 4.74 13.95
N TYR A 264 -15.86 5.80 14.48
CA TYR A 264 -14.92 5.64 15.60
C TYR A 264 -15.59 5.10 16.86
N GLN A 265 -16.82 5.54 17.19
CA GLN A 265 -17.56 4.95 18.32
C GLN A 265 -17.78 3.45 18.13
N ILE A 266 -18.26 3.03 16.95
CA ILE A 266 -18.47 1.61 16.63
C ILE A 266 -17.13 0.85 16.72
N ALA A 267 -16.05 1.44 16.21
CA ALA A 267 -14.73 0.82 16.21
C ALA A 267 -14.16 0.64 17.63
N MET A 268 -14.28 1.65 18.50
CA MET A 268 -13.84 1.54 19.90
C MET A 268 -14.67 0.52 20.66
N THR A 269 -15.99 0.53 20.46
CA THR A 269 -16.90 -0.45 21.05
C THR A 269 -16.49 -1.86 20.63
N ALA A 270 -16.33 -2.09 19.33
CA ALA A 270 -15.90 -3.38 18.81
C ALA A 270 -14.53 -3.83 19.34
N PHE A 271 -13.57 -2.91 19.45
CA PHE A 271 -12.23 -3.20 19.94
C PHE A 271 -12.25 -3.63 21.41
N PHE A 272 -12.83 -2.81 22.30
CA PHE A 272 -12.83 -3.09 23.74
C PHE A 272 -13.76 -4.24 24.13
N ASP A 273 -14.89 -4.42 23.42
CA ASP A 273 -15.74 -5.59 23.58
C ASP A 273 -14.96 -6.88 23.28
N GLU A 274 -14.21 -6.90 22.17
CA GLU A 274 -13.39 -8.06 21.85
C GLU A 274 -12.27 -8.26 22.88
N CYS A 275 -11.58 -7.20 23.32
CA CYS A 275 -10.57 -7.34 24.38
C CYS A 275 -11.19 -7.95 25.65
N SER A 276 -12.37 -7.46 26.05
CA SER A 276 -13.07 -7.97 27.23
C SER A 276 -13.43 -9.45 27.09
N LYS A 277 -14.01 -9.85 25.95
CA LYS A 277 -14.37 -11.25 25.66
C LYS A 277 -13.16 -12.16 25.69
N GLN A 278 -12.04 -11.74 25.08
CA GLN A 278 -10.84 -12.58 25.00
C GLN A 278 -10.15 -12.77 26.36
N VAL A 279 -10.21 -11.76 27.24
CA VAL A 279 -9.61 -11.84 28.59
C VAL A 279 -10.61 -12.37 29.63
N GLN A 280 -11.91 -12.48 29.28
CA GLN A 280 -13.01 -12.81 30.19
C GLN A 280 -13.07 -11.87 31.40
N LYS A 281 -12.71 -10.60 31.17
CA LYS A 281 -12.74 -9.53 32.18
C LYS A 281 -13.32 -8.28 31.54
N PRO A 282 -14.23 -7.55 32.21
CA PRO A 282 -14.73 -6.28 31.69
C PRO A 282 -13.58 -5.28 31.58
N VAL A 283 -13.54 -4.52 30.49
CA VAL A 283 -12.63 -3.36 30.39
C VAL A 283 -13.11 -2.32 31.40
N GLN A 284 -12.20 -1.84 32.25
CA GLN A 284 -12.49 -0.85 33.27
C GLN A 284 -11.83 0.49 32.87
N TRP A 285 -12.59 1.57 33.00
CA TRP A 285 -12.15 2.95 32.71
C TRP A 285 -11.95 3.75 33.99
N SER A 286 -11.60 5.03 33.96
CA SER A 286 -10.86 5.65 35.07
C SER A 286 -11.56 6.62 35.99
N HIS A 287 -11.98 7.68 35.38
CA HIS A 287 -13.09 8.49 35.77
C HIS A 287 -14.38 7.68 35.99
N ILE A 288 -14.37 6.40 35.60
CA ILE A 288 -15.32 5.39 36.05
C ILE A 288 -14.71 4.47 37.16
N HIS A 289 -13.40 4.09 37.11
CA HIS A 289 -12.64 3.11 37.96
C HIS A 289 -11.03 3.20 38.07
N HIS A 290 -10.34 4.30 37.72
CA HIS A 290 -8.89 4.78 37.73
C HIS A 290 -7.71 4.57 36.65
N THR A 291 -7.88 4.60 35.30
CA THR A 291 -6.90 4.76 34.13
C THR A 291 -7.07 5.91 33.03
N GLY A 292 -6.13 6.84 32.81
CA GLY A 292 -6.20 7.88 31.73
C GLY A 292 -5.68 7.46 30.32
N ILE A 293 -5.90 8.25 29.25
CA ILE A 293 -5.41 7.97 27.87
C ILE A 293 -4.79 9.20 27.20
N THR A 294 -3.67 9.00 26.49
CA THR A 294 -3.10 10.01 25.59
C THR A 294 -3.50 9.72 24.14
N VAL A 295 -4.06 10.70 23.44
CA VAL A 295 -4.47 10.56 22.03
C VAL A 295 -3.79 11.60 21.15
N ASP A 296 -3.61 11.27 19.87
CA ASP A 296 -3.36 12.29 18.86
C ASP A 296 -4.54 13.28 18.81
N MET A 297 -4.28 14.53 18.43
CA MET A 297 -5.24 15.64 18.37
C MET A 297 -6.23 15.48 17.18
N ASP A 298 -6.81 14.29 17.01
CA ASP A 298 -7.98 14.05 16.15
C ASP A 298 -9.26 14.12 16.99
N TRP A 299 -9.98 15.23 16.84
CA TRP A 299 -11.23 15.47 17.55
C TRP A 299 -12.29 14.40 17.28
N LYS A 300 -12.33 13.83 16.07
CA LYS A 300 -13.33 12.81 15.70
C LYS A 300 -13.05 11.51 16.42
N GLN A 301 -11.77 11.12 16.49
CA GLN A 301 -11.34 9.93 17.20
C GLN A 301 -11.62 10.07 18.70
N ALA A 302 -11.20 11.19 19.30
CA ALA A 302 -11.44 11.45 20.71
C ALA A 302 -12.94 11.52 21.04
N ALA A 303 -13.75 12.16 20.20
CA ALA A 303 -15.20 12.19 20.37
C ALA A 303 -15.85 10.80 20.21
N GLY A 304 -15.42 10.00 19.23
CA GLY A 304 -15.90 8.63 19.04
C GLY A 304 -15.57 7.73 20.23
N PHE A 305 -14.34 7.83 20.75
CA PHE A 305 -13.93 7.14 21.97
C PHE A 305 -14.74 7.57 23.19
N CYS A 306 -14.93 8.87 23.42
CA CYS A 306 -15.71 9.35 24.56
C CYS A 306 -17.20 8.99 24.47
N ARG A 307 -17.75 8.84 23.26
CA ARG A 307 -19.10 8.31 23.06
C ARG A 307 -19.22 6.84 23.38
N TYR A 308 -18.18 6.06 23.07
CA TYR A 308 -18.10 4.68 23.57
C TYR A 308 -18.09 4.67 25.10
N LEU A 309 -17.32 5.55 25.75
CA LEU A 309 -17.33 5.68 27.22
C LEU A 309 -18.71 6.02 27.78
N THR A 310 -19.44 6.96 27.16
CA THR A 310 -20.84 7.25 27.52
C THR A 310 -21.73 6.01 27.44
N SER A 311 -21.50 5.13 26.47
CA SER A 311 -22.31 3.92 26.29
C SER A 311 -22.07 2.84 27.35
N VAL A 312 -20.89 2.83 27.97
CA VAL A 312 -20.53 1.88 29.03
C VAL A 312 -20.63 2.49 30.44
N ASP A 313 -20.79 3.80 30.55
CA ASP A 313 -21.03 4.49 31.82
C ASP A 313 -22.46 4.24 32.33
N PRO A 314 -22.64 3.62 33.51
CA PRO A 314 -23.97 3.43 34.10
C PRO A 314 -24.73 4.73 34.33
N SER A 315 -24.00 5.83 34.60
CA SER A 315 -24.58 7.16 34.80
C SER A 315 -24.87 7.89 33.49
N ARG A 316 -24.48 7.33 32.34
CA ARG A 316 -24.65 7.89 30.99
C ARG A 316 -24.24 9.35 30.89
N ARG A 317 -23.13 9.73 31.53
CA ARG A 317 -22.61 11.09 31.47
C ARG A 317 -22.24 11.44 30.03
N ASP A 318 -22.34 12.72 29.72
CA ASP A 318 -22.09 13.21 28.37
C ASP A 318 -20.64 12.94 27.94
N TRP A 319 -20.44 12.74 26.65
CA TRP A 319 -19.12 12.43 26.09
C TRP A 319 -18.09 13.54 26.38
N THR A 320 -18.51 14.80 26.52
CA THR A 320 -17.62 15.91 26.87
C THR A 320 -17.08 15.80 28.30
N TRP A 321 -17.89 15.26 29.21
CA TRP A 321 -17.44 14.95 30.57
C TRP A 321 -16.39 13.83 30.54
N HIS A 322 -16.65 12.74 29.81
CA HIS A 322 -15.67 11.67 29.65
C HIS A 322 -14.36 12.16 29.01
N PHE A 323 -14.45 13.08 28.06
CA PHE A 323 -13.29 13.71 27.44
C PHE A 323 -12.42 14.39 28.50
N GLN A 324 -13.02 15.27 29.32
CA GLN A 324 -12.31 16.04 30.35
C GLN A 324 -11.63 15.14 31.39
N CYS A 325 -12.14 13.93 31.60
CA CYS A 325 -11.61 13.01 32.60
C CYS A 325 -10.66 11.93 32.05
N THR A 326 -10.45 11.85 30.73
CA THR A 326 -9.65 10.75 30.13
C THR A 326 -8.56 11.23 29.20
N ILE A 327 -8.79 12.32 28.47
CA ILE A 327 -7.98 12.67 27.31
C ILE A 327 -6.89 13.67 27.68
N ARG A 328 -5.65 13.34 27.31
CA ARG A 328 -4.56 14.31 27.15
C ARG A 328 -4.09 14.32 25.70
N PHE A 329 -3.94 15.51 25.13
CA PHE A 329 -3.45 15.67 23.77
C PHE A 329 -1.92 15.62 23.71
N CYS A 330 -1.43 15.11 22.59
CA CYS A 330 0.00 15.12 22.27
C CYS A 330 0.53 16.56 22.10
N GLN A 331 1.53 16.93 22.91
CA GLN A 331 2.20 18.23 22.83
C GLN A 331 3.00 18.40 21.53
N VAL A 332 3.52 17.32 20.93
CA VAL A 332 4.25 17.40 19.64
C VAL A 332 3.33 17.91 18.53
N HIS A 333 2.08 17.46 18.49
CA HIS A 333 1.10 17.93 17.51
C HIS A 333 0.64 19.36 17.78
N PHE A 334 0.50 19.73 19.05
CA PHE A 334 0.30 21.12 19.45
C PHE A 334 1.45 22.01 18.94
N MET A 335 2.71 21.64 19.20
CA MET A 335 3.92 22.35 18.76
C MET A 335 4.01 22.48 17.23
N ARG A 336 3.64 21.43 16.48
CA ARG A 336 3.55 21.47 15.02
C ARG A 336 2.50 22.51 14.57
N GLY A 337 1.36 22.57 15.26
CA GLY A 337 0.32 23.57 15.07
C GLY A 337 0.83 25.00 15.31
N VAL A 338 1.50 25.23 16.44
CA VAL A 338 2.14 26.52 16.76
C VAL A 338 3.15 26.91 15.68
N THR A 339 4.04 25.99 15.31
CA THR A 339 5.08 26.22 14.28
C THR A 339 4.48 26.63 12.93
N LYS A 340 3.32 26.06 12.57
CA LYS A 340 2.63 26.40 11.32
C LYS A 340 1.94 27.77 11.41
N ALA A 341 1.29 28.07 12.52
CA ALA A 341 0.55 29.32 12.72
C ALA A 341 1.49 30.52 12.91
N ALA A 342 2.56 30.34 13.70
CA ALA A 342 3.62 31.31 13.94
C ALA A 342 4.79 31.17 12.95
N ALA A 343 4.54 30.73 11.72
CA ALA A 343 5.59 30.61 10.71
C ALA A 343 6.29 31.96 10.50
N GLY A 344 7.63 31.96 10.56
CA GLY A 344 8.46 33.15 10.45
C GLY A 344 8.79 33.85 11.78
N GLU A 345 8.16 33.47 12.90
CA GLU A 345 8.53 33.99 14.22
C GLU A 345 9.79 33.31 14.77
N GLU A 346 10.57 34.07 15.55
CA GLU A 346 11.68 33.51 16.31
C GLU A 346 11.17 32.61 17.44
N ARG A 347 11.88 31.53 17.73
CA ARG A 347 11.48 30.51 18.72
C ARG A 347 12.09 30.78 20.09
N THR A 348 11.79 31.95 20.63
CA THR A 348 12.22 32.39 21.96
C THR A 348 10.99 32.59 22.86
N PRO A 349 11.13 32.57 24.19
CA PRO A 349 10.02 32.72 25.13
C PRO A 349 9.25 34.05 24.95
N ASP A 350 9.97 35.12 24.64
CA ASP A 350 9.40 36.48 24.57
C ASP A 350 8.70 36.81 23.24
N THR A 351 8.50 35.82 22.36
CA THR A 351 7.85 36.02 21.05
C THR A 351 6.43 35.46 21.05
N VAL A 352 5.71 35.75 19.97
CA VAL A 352 4.40 35.14 19.67
C VAL A 352 4.48 33.60 19.74
N TRP A 353 5.58 33.00 19.27
CA TRP A 353 5.79 31.57 19.37
C TRP A 353 5.90 31.11 20.82
N GLY A 354 6.66 31.83 21.66
CA GLY A 354 6.79 31.55 23.09
C GLY A 354 5.46 31.69 23.83
N CYS A 355 4.74 32.79 23.61
CA CYS A 355 3.40 33.02 24.16
C CYS A 355 2.40 31.91 23.79
N MET A 356 2.41 31.45 22.52
CA MET A 356 1.59 30.32 22.10
C MET A 356 1.98 29.00 22.76
N MET A 357 3.26 28.81 23.11
CA MET A 357 3.75 27.63 23.82
C MET A 357 3.41 27.66 25.31
N ASP A 358 3.39 28.84 25.92
CA ASP A 358 3.05 29.05 27.33
C ASP A 358 1.61 28.69 27.67
N LEU A 359 0.74 28.57 26.67
CA LEU A 359 -0.59 27.97 26.85
C LEU A 359 -0.53 26.60 27.56
N LEU A 360 0.50 25.79 27.32
CA LEU A 360 0.65 24.47 27.97
C LEU A 360 1.01 24.56 29.46
N ASN A 361 1.50 25.71 29.91
CA ASN A 361 1.98 25.95 31.27
C ASN A 361 0.96 26.70 32.14
N ALA A 362 -0.18 27.11 31.58
CA ALA A 362 -1.20 27.87 32.30
C ALA A 362 -1.69 27.12 33.55
N LYS A 363 -1.53 27.75 34.72
CA LYS A 363 -1.88 27.17 36.02
C LYS A 363 -3.35 27.37 36.36
N THR A 364 -3.95 28.45 35.84
CA THR A 364 -5.34 28.81 36.10
C THR A 364 -6.13 28.94 34.81
N ARG A 365 -7.47 28.81 34.92
CA ARG A 365 -8.37 28.99 33.77
C ARG A 365 -8.36 30.44 33.26
N ALA A 366 -8.21 31.41 34.17
CA ALA A 366 -8.15 32.82 33.83
C ALA A 366 -6.91 33.14 32.98
N GLU A 367 -5.73 32.68 33.43
CA GLU A 367 -4.46 32.84 32.70
C GLU A 367 -4.53 32.26 31.28
N TYR A 368 -5.09 31.06 31.12
CA TYR A 368 -5.24 30.43 29.81
C TYR A 368 -6.14 31.24 28.86
N TRP A 369 -7.26 31.78 29.36
CA TRP A 369 -8.17 32.59 28.56
C TRP A 369 -7.61 33.97 28.25
N GLU A 370 -6.86 34.57 29.18
CA GLU A 370 -6.18 35.86 28.97
C GLU A 370 -5.14 35.75 27.85
N LEU A 371 -4.27 34.72 27.90
CA LEU A 371 -3.31 34.42 26.85
C LEU A 371 -3.99 34.25 25.48
N LEU A 372 -5.09 33.50 25.42
CA LEU A 372 -5.84 33.33 24.17
C LEU A 372 -6.48 34.63 23.66
N SER A 373 -6.98 35.47 24.57
CA SER A 373 -7.59 36.76 24.22
C SER A 373 -6.54 37.71 23.63
N LEU A 374 -5.33 37.72 24.18
CA LEU A 374 -4.21 38.49 23.66
C LEU A 374 -3.83 38.03 22.24
N LEU A 375 -3.65 36.72 22.05
CA LEU A 375 -3.34 36.12 20.75
C LEU A 375 -4.44 36.32 19.71
N GLU A 376 -5.70 36.43 20.13
CA GLU A 376 -6.84 36.66 19.22
C GLU A 376 -6.93 38.12 18.75
N THR A 377 -6.48 39.07 19.59
CA THR A 377 -6.64 40.51 19.35
C THR A 377 -5.43 41.10 18.62
N GLU A 378 -4.22 40.78 19.10
CA GLU A 378 -2.99 41.49 18.70
C GLU A 378 -2.27 40.85 17.50
N GLU A 379 -2.47 39.55 17.26
CA GLU A 379 -1.56 38.78 16.40
C GLU A 379 -1.96 38.67 14.93
N LYS A 380 -1.14 38.04 14.09
CA LYS A 380 -1.48 37.80 12.68
C LYS A 380 -2.65 36.81 12.50
N PRO A 381 -3.39 36.84 11.35
CA PRO A 381 -4.60 36.04 11.14
C PRO A 381 -4.44 34.53 11.36
N SER A 382 -3.27 33.95 11.04
CA SER A 382 -2.99 32.53 11.27
C SER A 382 -2.94 32.17 12.75
N VAL A 383 -2.40 33.06 13.59
CA VAL A 383 -2.34 32.91 15.05
C VAL A 383 -3.71 33.14 15.66
N ARG A 384 -4.46 34.17 15.21
CA ARG A 384 -5.85 34.39 15.65
C ARG A 384 -6.75 33.19 15.39
N ALA A 385 -6.66 32.61 14.18
CA ALA A 385 -7.45 31.43 13.82
C ALA A 385 -7.08 30.21 14.69
N TRP A 386 -5.79 30.04 14.98
CA TRP A 386 -5.31 29.00 15.89
C TRP A 386 -5.82 29.23 17.33
N ALA A 387 -5.76 30.45 17.85
CA ALA A 387 -6.21 30.80 19.19
C ALA A 387 -7.72 30.53 19.36
N LYS A 388 -8.53 30.90 18.35
CA LYS A 388 -9.97 30.58 18.29
C LYS A 388 -10.24 29.09 18.38
N ASP A 389 -9.47 28.26 17.65
CA ASP A 389 -9.59 26.79 17.71
C ASP A 389 -9.27 26.24 19.11
N LYS A 390 -8.33 26.85 19.83
CA LYS A 390 -7.90 26.42 21.18
C LYS A 390 -8.77 26.95 22.33
N LYS A 391 -9.71 27.85 22.05
CA LYS A 391 -10.61 28.46 23.04
C LYS A 391 -11.69 27.52 23.56
N SER A 392 -12.02 26.47 22.81
CA SER A 392 -13.01 25.46 23.21
C SER A 392 -12.64 24.84 24.57
N PRO A 393 -13.55 24.82 25.57
CA PRO A 393 -13.27 24.22 26.89
C PRO A 393 -12.90 22.73 26.81
N ILE A 394 -13.44 22.02 25.83
CA ILE A 394 -13.09 20.60 25.58
C ILE A 394 -11.64 20.52 25.12
N THR A 395 -11.25 21.36 24.14
CA THR A 395 -9.86 21.41 23.67
C THR A 395 -8.90 21.79 24.79
N ALA A 396 -9.25 22.79 25.60
CA ALA A 396 -8.47 23.22 26.75
C ALA A 396 -8.27 22.08 27.77
N SER A 397 -9.32 21.30 28.06
CA SER A 397 -9.24 20.17 29.01
C SER A 397 -8.27 19.07 28.60
N GLY A 398 -8.02 18.90 27.30
CA GLY A 398 -7.01 17.98 26.80
C GLY A 398 -5.60 18.58 26.72
N LEU A 399 -5.45 19.91 26.79
CA LEU A 399 -4.17 20.61 26.70
C LEU A 399 -3.55 20.93 28.05
N VAL A 400 -4.37 21.37 29.01
CA VAL A 400 -3.91 21.87 30.31
C VAL A 400 -4.70 21.26 31.47
N GLN A 401 -3.97 20.93 32.54
CA GLN A 401 -4.51 20.25 33.70
C GLN A 401 -5.60 21.07 34.41
N CYS A 402 -5.54 22.40 34.40
CA CYS A 402 -6.51 23.27 35.09
C CYS A 402 -7.94 23.24 34.49
N PHE A 403 -8.09 22.73 33.26
CA PHE A 403 -9.40 22.45 32.63
C PHE A 403 -9.75 20.95 32.64
N SER A 404 -8.79 20.08 32.93
CA SER A 404 -9.00 18.65 33.02
C SER A 404 -9.64 18.27 34.35
N ASN A 405 -10.46 17.22 34.33
CA ASN A 405 -10.96 16.57 35.54
C ASN A 405 -10.03 15.43 36.01
N LEU A 406 -8.92 15.19 35.29
CA LEU A 406 -7.88 14.28 35.74
C LEU A 406 -7.20 14.83 37.00
N SER A 407 -6.93 13.93 37.95
CA SER A 407 -6.08 14.29 39.08
C SER A 407 -4.69 14.71 38.58
N LYS A 408 -4.00 15.56 39.34
CA LYS A 408 -2.65 15.99 38.98
C LYS A 408 -1.69 14.79 38.85
N GLN A 409 -1.90 13.74 39.66
CA GLN A 409 -1.12 12.51 39.58
C GLN A 409 -1.35 11.80 38.25
N ASP A 410 -2.61 11.55 37.88
CA ASP A 410 -2.95 10.85 36.63
C ASP A 410 -2.51 11.65 35.40
N TRP A 411 -2.69 12.98 35.44
CA TRP A 411 -2.22 13.87 34.39
C TRP A 411 -0.71 13.73 34.14
N ASN A 412 0.08 13.60 35.20
CA ASN A 412 1.53 13.46 35.12
C ASN A 412 1.97 12.06 34.69
N THR A 413 1.17 11.02 34.96
CA THR A 413 1.41 9.66 34.46
C THR A 413 1.19 9.57 32.94
N LEU A 414 0.28 10.37 32.38
CA LEU A 414 0.06 10.42 30.94
C LEU A 414 1.28 10.98 30.22
N GLU A 415 1.74 10.26 29.20
CA GLU A 415 2.80 10.76 28.34
C GLU A 415 2.35 12.03 27.64
N SER A 416 3.25 13.02 27.63
CA SER A 416 3.01 14.33 27.01
C SER A 416 3.15 14.29 25.49
N HIS A 417 3.70 13.21 24.95
CA HIS A 417 3.99 13.03 23.53
C HIS A 417 3.49 11.66 23.04
N SER A 418 2.96 11.61 21.82
CA SER A 418 2.59 10.36 21.14
C SER A 418 3.78 9.68 20.45
N ASN A 419 5.01 9.92 20.93
CA ASN A 419 6.24 9.39 20.32
C ASN A 419 6.17 7.87 20.16
N ALA A 420 5.57 7.18 21.13
CA ALA A 420 5.45 5.74 21.11
C ALA A 420 4.56 5.26 19.95
N ALA A 421 3.40 5.87 19.78
CA ALA A 421 2.50 5.55 18.69
C ALA A 421 3.05 5.99 17.31
N GLU A 422 3.71 7.16 17.20
CA GLU A 422 4.36 7.61 15.96
C GLU A 422 5.50 6.67 15.55
N GLN A 423 6.36 6.28 16.50
CA GLN A 423 7.45 5.33 16.26
C GLN A 423 6.93 3.94 15.92
N ALA A 424 5.81 3.50 16.51
CA ALA A 424 5.15 2.24 16.12
C ALA A 424 4.63 2.31 14.67
N GLY A 425 4.08 3.44 14.25
CA GLY A 425 3.75 3.70 12.84
C GLY A 425 4.99 3.62 11.94
N GLN A 426 6.10 4.25 12.35
CA GLN A 426 7.37 4.19 11.62
C GLN A 426 7.95 2.77 11.53
N LYS A 427 7.83 1.97 12.59
CA LYS A 427 8.17 0.55 12.59
C LYS A 427 7.32 -0.21 11.58
N GLY A 428 6.02 0.07 11.51
CA GLY A 428 5.12 -0.48 10.51
C GLY A 428 5.57 -0.23 9.07
N TYR A 429 6.19 0.93 8.78
CA TYR A 429 6.69 1.25 7.44
C TYR A 429 7.87 0.38 6.98
N ARG A 430 8.54 -0.36 7.87
CA ARG A 430 9.55 -1.35 7.49
C ARG A 430 8.98 -2.46 6.61
N SER A 431 7.67 -2.75 6.76
CA SER A 431 6.94 -3.70 5.91
C SER A 431 6.49 -3.11 4.56
N GLY A 432 6.74 -1.83 4.32
CA GLY A 432 6.30 -1.09 3.15
C GLY A 432 5.32 0.05 3.48
N GLN A 433 5.08 0.90 2.49
CA GLN A 433 4.09 1.98 2.54
C GLN A 433 3.08 1.80 1.41
N ARG A 434 1.85 2.27 1.60
CA ARG A 434 0.72 2.11 0.66
C ARG A 434 0.44 0.64 0.30
N LEU A 435 0.48 -0.24 1.29
CA LEU A 435 0.14 -1.65 1.14
C LEU A 435 -1.36 -1.81 0.87
N SER A 436 -1.73 -2.83 0.08
CA SER A 436 -3.12 -3.28 0.01
C SER A 436 -3.58 -3.78 1.38
N LEU A 437 -4.90 -3.78 1.61
CA LEU A 437 -5.48 -4.12 2.90
C LEU A 437 -5.02 -5.50 3.41
N HIS A 438 -5.15 -6.53 2.57
CA HIS A 438 -4.75 -7.89 2.93
C HIS A 438 -3.24 -8.01 3.24
N ALA A 439 -2.39 -7.33 2.45
CA ALA A 439 -0.95 -7.32 2.68
C ALA A 439 -0.59 -6.60 4.00
N ALA A 440 -1.27 -5.51 4.32
CA ALA A 440 -1.08 -4.79 5.57
C ALA A 440 -1.46 -5.64 6.78
N VAL A 441 -2.63 -6.30 6.76
CA VAL A 441 -3.09 -7.21 7.83
C VAL A 441 -2.10 -8.37 8.01
N SER A 442 -1.69 -9.01 6.92
CA SER A 442 -0.72 -10.11 6.94
C SER A 442 0.64 -9.70 7.51
N ALA A 443 1.12 -8.49 7.17
CA ALA A 443 2.35 -7.95 7.74
C ALA A 443 2.20 -7.61 9.23
N SER A 444 1.06 -7.02 9.63
CA SER A 444 0.77 -6.70 11.04
C SER A 444 0.75 -7.95 11.90
N ARG A 445 0.10 -9.02 11.43
CA ARG A 445 0.03 -10.33 12.11
C ARG A 445 1.40 -10.82 12.55
N LYS A 446 2.41 -10.70 11.67
CA LYS A 446 3.79 -11.14 11.94
C LYS A 446 4.50 -10.22 12.93
N MET A 447 4.39 -8.90 12.70
CA MET A 447 5.07 -7.91 13.55
C MET A 447 4.52 -7.91 14.99
N ASP A 448 3.21 -7.95 15.14
CA ASP A 448 2.56 -7.91 16.45
C ASP A 448 2.79 -9.23 17.21
N LEU A 449 2.87 -10.37 16.51
CA LEU A 449 3.24 -11.66 17.13
C LEU A 449 4.68 -11.64 17.63
N GLN A 450 5.59 -11.05 16.85
CA GLN A 450 6.97 -10.89 17.26
C GLN A 450 7.06 -10.00 18.51
N ASP A 451 6.28 -8.92 18.57
CA ASP A 451 6.26 -8.05 19.75
C ASP A 451 5.83 -8.76 21.02
N ILE A 452 4.79 -9.58 20.94
CA ILE A 452 4.30 -10.38 22.06
C ILE A 452 5.33 -11.43 22.47
N LYS A 453 5.95 -12.13 21.51
CA LYS A 453 6.98 -13.13 21.82
C LYS A 453 8.19 -12.52 22.52
N GLU A 454 8.61 -11.34 22.08
CA GLU A 454 9.71 -10.61 22.71
C GLU A 454 9.32 -10.13 24.12
N TYR A 455 8.09 -9.66 24.32
CA TYR A 455 7.56 -9.32 25.64
C TYR A 455 7.53 -10.54 26.58
N ASP A 456 6.95 -11.65 26.12
CA ASP A 456 6.89 -12.91 26.88
C ASP A 456 8.30 -13.43 27.24
N ALA A 457 9.27 -13.29 26.34
CA ALA A 457 10.65 -13.69 26.60
C ALA A 457 11.31 -12.83 27.67
N PHE A 458 11.01 -11.53 27.69
CA PHE A 458 11.46 -10.62 28.73
C PHE A 458 10.77 -10.91 30.07
N ASP A 459 9.46 -11.02 30.09
CA ASP A 459 8.67 -11.24 31.31
C ASP A 459 9.01 -12.57 32.00
N LYS A 460 9.13 -13.65 31.22
CA LYS A 460 9.38 -15.00 31.77
C LYS A 460 10.85 -15.30 32.06
N TYR A 461 11.76 -14.77 31.24
CA TYR A 461 13.18 -15.16 31.27
C TYR A 461 14.15 -13.98 31.41
N GLY A 462 13.67 -12.74 31.47
CA GLY A 462 14.51 -11.55 31.53
C GLY A 462 15.28 -11.24 30.24
N ILE A 463 14.96 -11.91 29.13
CA ILE A 463 15.69 -11.79 27.87
C ILE A 463 15.27 -10.52 27.14
N ARG A 464 16.19 -9.56 27.04
CA ARG A 464 15.96 -8.29 26.32
C ARG A 464 16.13 -8.47 24.81
N HIS A 465 15.30 -7.76 24.04
CA HIS A 465 15.41 -7.71 22.57
C HIS A 465 16.73 -7.08 22.06
N ALA A 466 17.39 -6.28 22.89
CA ALA A 466 18.65 -5.62 22.57
C ALA A 466 19.74 -5.99 23.58
N HIS A 467 20.95 -6.25 23.08
CA HIS A 467 22.14 -6.57 23.89
C HIS A 467 22.55 -5.45 24.86
N ARG A 468 22.13 -4.20 24.62
CA ARG A 468 22.47 -3.08 25.50
C ARG A 468 21.30 -2.84 26.45
N ALA A 469 21.59 -2.76 27.74
CA ALA A 469 20.71 -2.11 28.70
C ALA A 469 20.41 -0.68 28.22
N ALA A 470 19.27 -0.11 28.65
CA ALA A 470 18.91 1.27 28.35
C ALA A 470 20.12 2.17 28.62
N SER A 471 20.59 2.87 27.58
CA SER A 471 21.78 3.72 27.69
C SER A 471 21.58 4.70 28.84
N THR A 472 22.60 4.84 29.67
CA THR A 472 22.61 5.83 30.75
C THR A 472 22.30 7.22 30.17
N ILE A 473 21.79 8.15 30.98
CA ILE A 473 21.54 9.53 30.52
C ILE A 473 22.80 10.12 29.86
N SER A 474 23.97 9.82 30.42
CA SER A 474 25.28 10.17 29.87
C SER A 474 25.51 9.60 28.47
N GLU A 475 25.30 8.31 28.25
CA GLU A 475 25.46 7.70 26.93
C GLU A 475 24.43 8.21 25.92
N ARG A 476 23.18 8.47 26.34
CA ARG A 476 22.16 9.09 25.48
C ARG A 476 22.56 10.51 25.07
N TYR A 477 23.12 11.28 26.00
CA TYR A 477 23.65 12.62 25.74
C TYR A 477 24.80 12.59 24.71
N PHE A 478 25.80 11.71 24.90
CA PHE A 478 26.90 11.57 23.95
C PHE A 478 26.45 11.05 22.58
N GLN A 479 25.49 10.13 22.53
CA GLN A 479 24.93 9.62 21.28
C GLN A 479 24.12 10.68 20.53
N ASN A 480 23.31 11.48 21.23
CA ASN A 480 22.59 12.60 20.63
C ASN A 480 23.57 13.65 20.10
N ARG A 481 24.58 14.03 20.88
CA ARG A 481 25.62 14.96 20.44
C ARG A 481 26.40 14.44 19.22
N ALA A 482 26.70 13.15 19.18
CA ALA A 482 27.32 12.52 18.02
C ALA A 482 26.39 12.49 16.79
N ARG A 483 25.08 12.35 16.99
CA ARG A 483 24.08 12.43 15.91
C ARG A 483 23.93 13.86 15.40
N ASP A 484 23.91 14.85 16.28
CA ASP A 484 23.86 16.27 15.93
C ASP A 484 25.10 16.69 15.17
N ALA A 485 26.28 16.23 15.58
CA ALA A 485 27.53 16.42 14.84
C ALA A 485 27.46 15.82 13.42
N ARG A 486 26.89 14.61 13.25
CA ARG A 486 26.70 14.01 11.92
C ARG A 486 25.69 14.76 11.07
N THR A 487 24.60 15.26 11.67
CA THR A 487 23.58 16.07 10.98
C THR A 487 24.18 17.39 10.52
N TYR A 488 25.00 18.03 11.36
CA TYR A 488 25.74 19.24 11.05
C TYR A 488 26.73 19.02 9.91
N ILE A 489 27.55 17.96 9.98
CA ILE A 489 28.51 17.59 8.92
C ILE A 489 27.78 17.26 7.60
N SER A 490 26.65 16.55 7.66
CA SER A 490 25.83 16.25 6.49
C SER A 490 25.20 17.51 5.89
N GLY A 491 24.79 18.48 6.71
CA GLY A 491 24.27 19.77 6.26
C GLY A 491 25.34 20.62 5.60
N TYR A 492 26.52 20.70 6.22
CA TYR A 492 27.69 21.41 5.68
C TYR A 492 28.13 20.84 4.33
N ASN A 493 28.25 19.51 4.21
CA ASN A 493 28.60 18.86 2.95
C ASN A 493 27.57 19.08 1.84
N LYS A 494 26.29 19.27 2.19
CA LYS A 494 25.22 19.55 1.24
C LYS A 494 25.28 20.99 0.71
N VAL A 495 25.58 21.94 1.59
CA VAL A 495 25.80 23.36 1.21
C VAL A 495 27.07 23.50 0.37
N CYS A 496 28.15 22.78 0.70
CA CYS A 496 29.38 22.75 -0.10
C CYS A 496 29.17 22.12 -1.49
N THR A 497 28.31 21.10 -1.61
CA THR A 497 28.02 20.48 -2.92
C THR A 497 27.10 21.35 -3.78
N GLU A 498 26.12 22.04 -3.20
CA GLU A 498 25.27 23.00 -3.94
C GLU A 498 26.07 24.22 -4.42
N THR A 499 26.93 24.80 -3.58
CA THR A 499 27.82 25.90 -3.97
C THR A 499 28.86 25.50 -5.02
N CYS A 500 29.37 24.26 -4.98
CA CYS A 500 30.27 23.74 -6.01
C CYS A 500 29.56 23.50 -7.35
N LEU A 501 28.30 23.03 -7.33
CA LEU A 501 27.46 22.87 -8.51
C LEU A 501 27.06 24.22 -9.14
N GLU A 502 26.82 25.25 -8.32
CA GLU A 502 26.55 26.62 -8.80
C GLU A 502 27.79 27.27 -9.42
N ARG A 503 28.99 27.06 -8.86
CA ARG A 503 30.25 27.50 -9.49
C ARG A 503 30.48 26.79 -10.83
N LYS A 504 30.26 25.48 -10.91
CA LYS A 504 30.37 24.74 -12.19
C LYS A 504 29.34 25.21 -13.21
N ARG A 505 28.11 25.57 -12.80
CA ARG A 505 27.10 26.15 -13.70
C ARG A 505 27.49 27.53 -14.23
N LYS A 506 28.03 28.42 -13.39
CA LYS A 506 28.55 29.71 -13.84
C LYS A 506 29.71 29.53 -14.81
N GLN A 507 30.65 28.64 -14.49
CA GLN A 507 31.79 28.34 -15.35
C GLN A 507 31.35 27.76 -16.71
N PHE A 508 30.28 26.97 -16.74
CA PHE A 508 29.68 26.43 -17.98
C PHE A 508 28.88 27.48 -18.77
N GLN A 509 28.34 28.51 -18.11
CA GLN A 509 27.63 29.61 -18.76
C GLN A 509 28.59 30.65 -19.34
N ASP A 510 29.71 30.91 -18.65
CA ASP A 510 30.77 31.80 -19.12
C ASP A 510 31.56 31.19 -20.28
N SER A 511 31.65 29.84 -20.36
CA SER A 511 32.26 29.14 -21.50
C SER A 511 31.37 29.02 -22.74
N ILE A 512 30.08 29.36 -22.65
CA ILE A 512 29.16 29.35 -23.81
C ILE A 512 29.17 30.70 -24.55
N ILE A 513 29.80 31.76 -23.98
CA ILE A 513 29.82 33.10 -24.56
C ILE A 513 31.11 33.36 -25.38
N ILE A 514 32.08 32.43 -25.40
CA ILE A 514 33.33 32.57 -26.15
C ILE A 514 33.60 31.29 -26.94
N SER A 515 33.01 31.19 -28.15
CA SER A 515 33.59 30.57 -29.35
C SER A 515 32.50 30.32 -30.40
N ASP A 516 32.08 31.36 -31.12
CA ASP A 516 31.74 31.20 -32.53
C ASP A 516 33.08 31.39 -33.27
N ASP A 517 33.66 30.31 -33.78
CA ASP A 517 34.46 30.26 -35.02
C ASP A 517 35.03 28.84 -35.25
N GLU A 518 34.55 28.25 -36.35
CA GLU A 518 35.11 27.25 -37.28
C GLU A 518 35.68 25.87 -36.86
N ASP A 519 35.21 24.89 -37.65
CA ASP A 519 35.86 23.68 -38.19
C ASP A 519 35.96 22.32 -37.46
N GLU A 520 35.29 21.37 -38.13
CA GLU A 520 35.70 20.02 -38.56
C GLU A 520 36.24 18.94 -37.57
N SER A 521 35.46 17.84 -37.55
CA SER A 521 35.90 16.44 -37.69
C SER A 521 36.26 15.59 -36.44
N LEU A 522 35.82 14.32 -36.55
CA LEU A 522 36.32 13.07 -35.91
C LEU A 522 35.84 12.68 -34.48
N LEU A 523 35.08 11.57 -34.45
CA LEU A 523 35.03 10.57 -33.36
C LEU A 523 36.36 9.77 -33.35
N PRO A 524 36.87 9.18 -32.22
CA PRO A 524 36.16 8.10 -31.51
C PRO A 524 36.47 7.83 -30.00
N SER A 525 35.57 7.05 -29.38
CA SER A 525 35.78 5.96 -28.39
C SER A 525 36.45 6.15 -27.00
N SER A 526 35.69 5.69 -25.98
CA SER A 526 36.07 4.75 -24.89
C SER A 526 36.16 5.23 -23.42
N SER A 527 35.62 4.35 -22.56
CA SER A 527 36.09 3.99 -21.20
C SER A 527 35.60 4.74 -19.95
N SER A 528 34.71 4.03 -19.24
CA SER A 528 34.66 3.78 -17.78
C SER A 528 34.46 4.94 -16.77
N GLY A 529 33.50 4.75 -15.86
CA GLY A 529 33.36 5.58 -14.67
C GLY A 529 31.99 5.47 -13.99
N TYR A 530 31.74 4.35 -13.33
CA TYR A 530 30.60 4.14 -12.45
C TYR A 530 30.51 5.23 -11.35
N THR A 531 29.37 5.92 -11.23
CA THR A 531 28.87 6.36 -9.91
C THR A 531 27.35 6.53 -9.93
N LYS A 532 26.66 5.66 -9.19
CA LYS A 532 25.21 5.68 -8.97
C LYS A 532 24.81 6.91 -8.15
N LEU A 533 24.11 7.86 -8.75
CA LEU A 533 23.36 8.90 -8.04
C LEU A 533 21.86 8.57 -8.14
N SER A 534 21.26 8.24 -7.00
CA SER A 534 19.82 7.99 -6.88
C SER A 534 19.05 9.29 -7.05
N HIS A 535 18.29 9.42 -8.14
CA HIS A 535 17.28 10.47 -8.29
C HIS A 535 16.07 10.18 -7.39
N ARG A 536 15.90 11.03 -6.35
CA ARG A 536 14.60 11.25 -5.71
C ARG A 536 14.00 12.54 -6.29
N GLY A 537 12.78 12.39 -6.79
CA GLY A 537 12.00 13.41 -7.49
C GLY A 537 11.83 14.71 -6.74
N ARG A 538 12.04 15.79 -7.50
CA ARG A 538 11.90 17.19 -7.12
C ARG A 538 10.41 17.56 -7.13
N LYS A 539 9.89 18.07 -6.01
CA LYS A 539 8.57 18.72 -5.95
C LYS A 539 8.65 20.06 -6.70
N GLY A 540 7.79 20.26 -7.68
CA GLY A 540 7.61 21.54 -8.35
C GLY A 540 6.91 22.54 -7.42
N SER A 541 7.51 23.73 -7.26
CA SER A 541 6.85 24.88 -6.67
C SER A 541 6.21 25.71 -7.78
N LEU A 542 4.89 25.87 -7.74
CA LEU A 542 4.19 26.91 -8.51
C LEU A 542 4.30 28.23 -7.73
N ARG A 543 4.82 29.27 -8.39
CA ARG A 543 4.72 30.66 -7.95
C ARG A 543 3.53 31.35 -8.65
N PRO A 544 2.95 32.41 -8.06
CA PRO A 544 1.68 32.99 -8.47
C PRO A 544 1.83 34.00 -9.61
N ARG A 545 0.79 34.14 -10.46
CA ARG A 545 0.65 35.23 -11.44
C ARG A 545 -0.48 36.15 -11.00
N ASP A 546 -0.16 37.42 -10.85
CA ASP A 546 -1.10 38.53 -10.66
C ASP A 546 -1.71 38.99 -12.02
N PRO A 547 -2.84 39.71 -12.00
CA PRO A 547 -3.75 39.89 -13.13
C PRO A 547 -3.52 41.20 -13.88
N SER A 548 -3.77 41.21 -15.19
CA SER A 548 -4.38 42.36 -15.90
C SER A 548 -4.57 42.05 -17.39
N ARG A 549 -5.58 42.72 -17.97
CA ARG A 549 -5.95 42.86 -19.39
C ARG A 549 -6.88 41.82 -20.04
N SER A 550 -8.17 42.03 -19.75
CA SER A 550 -9.22 42.49 -20.68
C SER A 550 -9.41 41.85 -22.07
N ARG A 551 -10.65 41.34 -22.23
CA ARG A 551 -11.58 41.47 -23.37
C ARG A 551 -11.20 40.86 -24.72
N SER A 552 -11.97 39.83 -25.12
CA SER A 552 -12.83 39.91 -26.32
C SER A 552 -13.88 38.80 -26.31
N ARG A 553 -15.14 39.20 -26.57
CA ARG A 553 -16.28 38.34 -26.90
C ARG A 553 -16.07 37.70 -28.27
N SER A 554 -16.45 36.44 -28.45
CA SER A 554 -17.32 36.06 -29.57
C SER A 554 -18.10 34.78 -29.28
N THR A 555 -19.35 34.86 -29.71
CA THR A 555 -20.47 33.92 -29.72
C THR A 555 -20.18 32.56 -30.35
N VAL A 556 -20.71 31.47 -29.76
CA VAL A 556 -20.98 30.22 -30.48
C VAL A 556 -22.43 29.79 -30.26
N ARG A 557 -23.07 29.54 -31.40
CA ARG A 557 -24.45 29.13 -31.66
C ARG A 557 -24.78 27.73 -31.12
N SER A 558 -26.07 27.59 -30.86
CA SER A 558 -26.87 26.38 -30.65
C SER A 558 -26.94 25.46 -31.89
N GLY A 559 -27.14 24.16 -31.60
CA GLY A 559 -27.49 23.07 -32.52
C GLY A 559 -26.83 21.78 -32.01
N GLY A 560 -27.50 20.76 -31.47
CA GLY A 560 -28.87 20.31 -31.64
C GLY A 560 -28.88 19.03 -32.48
N ILE A 561 -28.40 17.90 -31.95
CA ILE A 561 -28.69 16.55 -32.47
C ILE A 561 -28.86 15.58 -31.29
N SER A 562 -29.99 14.89 -31.34
CA SER A 562 -30.61 13.88 -30.46
C SER A 562 -29.82 12.58 -30.25
N PRO A 563 -29.95 11.90 -29.09
CA PRO A 563 -29.63 10.48 -28.94
C PRO A 563 -30.91 9.60 -28.94
N SER A 564 -30.89 8.52 -29.73
CA SER A 564 -31.85 7.40 -29.68
C SER A 564 -31.23 6.19 -28.94
N PRO A 565 -31.97 5.11 -28.65
CA PRO A 565 -32.33 4.77 -27.28
C PRO A 565 -31.52 3.64 -26.68
N VAL A 566 -31.53 3.63 -25.34
CA VAL A 566 -30.97 2.65 -24.44
C VAL A 566 -31.79 1.35 -24.48
N ASP A 567 -31.20 0.27 -24.97
CA ASP A 567 -31.74 -1.07 -24.80
C ASP A 567 -31.47 -1.58 -23.38
N ARG A 568 -32.58 -1.81 -22.66
CA ARG A 568 -32.66 -2.46 -21.37
C ARG A 568 -32.49 -3.97 -21.55
N TYR A 569 -31.42 -4.54 -21.00
CA TYR A 569 -31.41 -5.98 -20.71
C TYR A 569 -31.84 -6.22 -19.26
N VAL A 570 -33.04 -6.77 -19.15
CA VAL A 570 -33.65 -7.32 -17.94
C VAL A 570 -33.00 -8.67 -17.66
N ALA A 571 -32.32 -8.81 -16.53
CA ALA A 571 -31.89 -10.10 -16.01
C ALA A 571 -33.08 -10.80 -15.35
N LYS A 572 -33.46 -11.99 -15.86
CA LYS A 572 -34.30 -12.96 -15.14
C LYS A 572 -33.43 -14.03 -14.47
N PRO A 573 -33.86 -14.58 -13.32
CA PRO A 573 -33.08 -15.49 -12.50
C PRO A 573 -33.16 -16.92 -13.03
N VAL A 574 -32.07 -17.67 -12.95
CA VAL A 574 -32.08 -19.13 -13.12
C VAL A 574 -31.84 -19.76 -11.76
N GLY A 575 -32.80 -20.60 -11.37
CA GLY A 575 -32.82 -21.29 -10.11
C GLY A 575 -31.82 -22.44 -10.02
N SER A 576 -31.58 -22.80 -8.76
CA SER A 576 -31.10 -24.10 -8.29
C SER A 576 -31.73 -25.27 -9.03
N VAL A 577 -30.93 -26.28 -9.37
CA VAL A 577 -31.20 -27.72 -9.15
C VAL A 577 -29.91 -28.51 -9.51
N PHE A 578 -29.46 -29.34 -8.56
CA PHE A 578 -28.34 -30.29 -8.50
C PHE A 578 -26.89 -29.78 -8.46
#